data_AF-A0A5S4EGV3-F1
#
_entry.id   AF-A0A5S4EGV3-F1
#
_cell.length_a   1.000
_cell.length_b   1.000
_cell.length_c   1.000
_cell.angle_alpha   90.00
_cell.angle_beta   90.00
_cell.angle_gamma   90.00
#
_symmetry.space_group_name_H-M   'P 1'
#
loop_
_entity.id
_entity.type
_entity.pdbx_description
1 polymer ?
#
loop_
_entity_poly.entity_id
_entity_poly.type
_entity_poly.pdbx_seq_one_letter_code
_entity_poly.pdbx_strand_id
1 'polypeptide(L)'
;MFILQTRTRNQATGEGYFTYRLVRSERIGGKVRQVTVLNLGRYFPIQQKDWPVLCIRIEQLLHGQVVLLMLECSEPIERAAQRYHEQLVTRAPTIDSEISGPVGDVAEPAGETRPPADFQEVDVDSLQMTQPRSLGVEHVGLHALTELGLLETLNELGVNGVVQASIIGNVIGRMGQPGFELATWNWLQEHSALGELSTSTFCRCHT
;
A
#
# COMPACT_ATOMS: atom_id res chain seq x y z
N MET A 1 7.70 -15.95 4.77
CA MET A 1 6.72 -16.52 3.81
C MET A 1 7.25 -17.87 3.36
N PHE A 2 6.39 -18.80 2.92
CA PHE A 2 6.83 -20.10 2.39
C PHE A 2 5.84 -20.64 1.35
N ILE A 3 6.31 -21.60 0.54
CA ILE A 3 5.47 -22.27 -0.47
C ILE A 3 4.96 -23.59 0.08
N LEU A 4 3.64 -23.78 0.01
CA LEU A 4 2.96 -25.01 0.38
C LEU A 4 2.56 -25.77 -0.88
N GLN A 5 2.97 -27.05 -0.96
CA GLN A 5 2.52 -27.99 -1.98
C GLN A 5 1.35 -28.80 -1.45
N THR A 6 0.26 -28.87 -2.21
CA THR A 6 -0.91 -29.69 -1.88
C THR A 6 -1.20 -30.67 -3.02
N ARG A 7 -1.34 -31.96 -2.67
CA ARG A 7 -1.76 -32.99 -3.62
C ARG A 7 -3.29 -32.96 -3.74
N THR A 8 -3.78 -32.78 -4.95
CA THR A 8 -5.21 -32.78 -5.27
C THR A 8 -5.50 -33.90 -6.25
N ARG A 9 -6.70 -34.49 -6.16
CA ARG A 9 -7.16 -35.52 -7.10
C ARG A 9 -8.29 -34.95 -7.94
N ASN A 10 -8.19 -35.08 -9.26
CA ASN A 10 -9.29 -34.74 -10.14
C ASN A 10 -10.34 -35.87 -10.06
N GLN A 11 -11.58 -35.54 -9.69
CA GLN A 11 -12.67 -36.53 -9.59
C GLN A 11 -13.17 -37.01 -10.96
N ALA A 12 -13.00 -36.21 -12.02
CA ALA A 12 -13.46 -36.53 -13.37
C ALA A 12 -12.48 -37.43 -14.14
N THR A 13 -11.16 -37.22 -13.99
CA THR A 13 -10.14 -38.00 -14.71
C THR A 13 -9.37 -38.98 -13.82
N GLY A 14 -9.54 -38.91 -12.49
CA GLY A 14 -8.85 -39.78 -11.54
C GLY A 14 -7.36 -39.44 -11.32
N GLU A 15 -6.76 -38.60 -12.16
CA GLU A 15 -5.35 -38.21 -12.08
C GLU A 15 -5.07 -37.27 -10.89
N GLY A 16 -3.97 -37.54 -10.20
CA GLY A 16 -3.46 -36.69 -9.12
C GLY A 16 -2.59 -35.57 -9.68
N TYR A 17 -2.83 -34.33 -9.24
CA TYR A 17 -2.00 -33.18 -9.57
C TYR A 17 -1.56 -32.43 -8.31
N PHE A 18 -0.46 -31.69 -8.41
CA PHE A 18 -0.01 -30.82 -7.34
C PHE A 18 -0.45 -29.39 -7.60
N THR A 19 -0.75 -28.68 -6.52
CA THR A 19 -1.00 -27.24 -6.52
C THR A 19 -0.08 -26.57 -5.53
N TYR A 20 0.36 -25.36 -5.86
CA TYR A 20 1.29 -24.59 -5.07
C TYR A 20 0.63 -23.30 -4.59
N ARG A 21 0.90 -22.92 -3.34
CA ARG A 21 0.38 -21.72 -2.70
C ARG A 21 1.50 -21.01 -1.94
N LEU A 22 1.57 -19.69 -2.07
CA LEU A 22 2.41 -18.85 -1.22
C LEU A 22 1.64 -18.52 0.05
N VAL A 23 2.24 -18.80 1.21
CA VAL A 23 1.61 -18.70 2.52
C VAL A 23 2.45 -17.81 3.44
N ARG A 24 1.77 -17.00 4.25
CA ARG A 24 2.35 -16.20 5.34
C ARG A 24 1.82 -16.72 6.67
N SER A 25 2.68 -16.75 7.68
CA SER A 25 2.25 -17.03 9.05
C SER A 25 1.95 -15.72 9.76
N GLU A 26 0.78 -15.61 10.36
CA GLU A 26 0.31 -14.40 11.05
C GLU A 26 -0.26 -14.78 12.42
N ARG A 27 -0.05 -13.94 13.44
CA ARG A 27 -0.63 -14.15 14.77
C ARG A 27 -1.95 -13.41 14.88
N ILE A 28 -3.06 -14.13 14.93
CA ILE A 28 -4.41 -13.57 15.07
C ILE A 28 -4.99 -14.08 16.39
N GLY A 29 -5.27 -13.17 17.33
CA GLY A 29 -5.86 -13.51 18.64
C GLY A 29 -4.98 -14.47 19.46
N GLY A 30 -3.66 -14.25 19.48
CA GLY A 30 -2.70 -15.05 20.24
C GLY A 30 -2.32 -16.40 19.62
N LYS A 31 -3.01 -16.84 18.56
CA LYS A 31 -2.74 -18.10 17.84
C LYS A 31 -2.07 -17.82 16.48
N VAL A 32 -1.08 -18.65 16.12
CA VAL A 32 -0.45 -18.59 14.79
C VAL A 32 -1.40 -19.22 13.78
N ARG A 33 -1.76 -18.46 12.74
CA ARG A 33 -2.56 -18.92 11.60
C ARG A 33 -1.74 -18.81 10.32
N GLN A 34 -1.99 -19.73 9.40
CA GLN A 34 -1.42 -19.70 8.05
C GLN A 34 -2.42 -19.05 7.10
N VAL A 35 -2.04 -17.92 6.50
CA VAL A 35 -2.85 -17.17 5.53
C VAL A 35 -2.28 -17.40 4.14
N THR A 36 -3.11 -17.86 3.20
CA THR A 36 -2.70 -17.99 1.80
C THR A 36 -2.67 -16.60 1.17
N VAL A 37 -1.50 -16.19 0.70
CA VAL A 37 -1.28 -14.87 0.11
C VAL A 37 -1.44 -14.92 -1.41
N LEU A 38 -0.94 -15.98 -2.06
CA LEU A 38 -1.03 -16.13 -3.50
C LEU A 38 -1.26 -17.60 -3.89
N ASN A 39 -2.19 -17.84 -4.79
CA ASN A 39 -2.35 -19.14 -5.44
C ASN A 39 -1.42 -19.21 -6.66
N LEU A 40 -0.38 -20.04 -6.59
CA LEU A 40 0.59 -20.23 -7.68
C LEU A 40 0.08 -21.24 -8.72
N GLY A 41 -0.92 -22.04 -8.36
CA GLY A 41 -1.61 -22.97 -9.27
C GLY A 41 -0.85 -24.28 -9.50
N ARG A 42 -1.16 -24.96 -10.61
CA ARG A 42 -0.59 -26.27 -10.99
C ARG A 42 0.79 -26.15 -11.63
N TYR A 43 1.01 -25.09 -12.39
CA TYR A 43 2.24 -24.85 -13.14
C TYR A 43 3.17 -23.93 -12.37
N PHE A 44 4.10 -24.52 -11.62
CA PHE A 44 5.11 -23.80 -10.88
C PHE A 44 6.51 -24.34 -11.26
N PRO A 45 7.28 -23.62 -12.09
CA PRO A 45 8.49 -24.15 -12.71
C PRO A 45 9.74 -24.10 -11.80
N ILE A 46 9.63 -23.58 -10.57
CA ILE A 46 10.77 -23.40 -9.65
C ILE A 46 10.99 -24.67 -8.82
N GLN A 47 12.23 -25.16 -8.77
CA GLN A 47 12.61 -26.35 -8.01
C GLN A 47 12.47 -26.13 -6.51
N GLN A 48 12.15 -27.18 -5.75
CA GLN A 48 11.89 -27.10 -4.31
C GLN A 48 13.06 -26.51 -3.50
N LYS A 49 14.30 -26.78 -3.94
CA LYS A 49 15.52 -26.24 -3.32
C LYS A 49 15.59 -24.70 -3.38
N ASP A 50 14.96 -24.10 -4.38
CA ASP A 50 15.03 -22.66 -4.66
C ASP A 50 13.84 -21.89 -4.05
N TRP A 51 12.85 -22.60 -3.46
CA TRP A 51 11.68 -21.96 -2.85
C TRP A 51 12.04 -21.01 -1.70
N PRO A 52 13.00 -21.32 -0.80
CA PRO A 52 13.39 -20.39 0.26
C PRO A 52 13.96 -19.09 -0.32
N VAL A 53 14.83 -19.19 -1.34
CA VAL A 53 15.45 -18.03 -2.01
C VAL A 53 14.38 -17.15 -2.65
N LEU A 54 13.43 -17.75 -3.36
CA LEU A 54 12.30 -17.03 -3.95
C LEU A 54 11.46 -16.33 -2.88
N CYS A 55 11.14 -17.00 -1.76
CA CYS A 55 10.33 -16.42 -0.70
C CYS A 55 11.04 -15.24 -0.03
N ILE A 56 12.34 -15.36 0.25
CA ILE A 56 13.15 -14.27 0.81
C ILE A 56 13.16 -13.10 -0.16
N ARG A 57 13.37 -13.35 -1.45
CA ARG A 57 13.41 -12.28 -2.46
C ARG A 57 12.07 -11.54 -2.57
N ILE A 58 10.95 -12.27 -2.58
CA ILE A 58 9.60 -11.66 -2.56
C ILE A 58 9.41 -10.82 -1.30
N GLU A 59 9.88 -11.27 -0.14
CA GLU A 59 9.82 -10.48 1.10
C GLU A 59 10.69 -9.23 1.03
N GLN A 60 11.88 -9.29 0.43
CA GLN A 60 12.71 -8.10 0.22
C GLN A 60 12.01 -7.06 -0.65
N LEU A 61 11.37 -7.49 -1.75
CA LEU A 61 10.60 -6.62 -2.63
C LEU A 61 9.40 -6.00 -1.91
N LEU A 62 8.69 -6.77 -1.08
CA LEU A 62 7.53 -6.26 -0.32
C LEU A 62 7.90 -5.26 0.79
N HIS A 63 9.08 -5.38 1.40
CA HIS A 63 9.51 -4.50 2.49
C HIS A 63 10.46 -3.38 2.03
N GLY A 64 10.70 -3.22 0.72
CA GLY A 64 11.62 -2.22 0.18
C GLY A 64 13.09 -2.42 0.58
N GLN A 65 13.46 -3.61 1.09
CA GLN A 65 14.81 -3.92 1.57
C GLN A 65 15.74 -4.40 0.46
N VAL A 66 15.60 -3.86 -0.75
CA VAL A 66 16.34 -4.30 -1.94
C VAL A 66 17.84 -3.98 -1.83
N VAL A 67 18.21 -2.91 -1.12
CA VAL A 67 19.58 -2.39 -1.04
C VAL A 67 20.38 -2.93 0.15
N LEU A 68 19.72 -3.34 1.24
CA LEU A 68 20.41 -3.74 2.48
C LEU A 68 20.96 -5.17 2.45
N LEU A 69 20.40 -6.03 1.60
CA LEU A 69 20.82 -7.42 1.41
C LEU A 69 20.73 -7.76 -0.08
N MET A 70 21.81 -7.52 -0.84
CA MET A 70 21.93 -8.06 -2.20
C MET A 70 21.93 -9.58 -2.12
N LEU A 71 20.76 -10.17 -2.29
CA LEU A 71 20.62 -11.61 -2.40
C LEU A 71 20.96 -11.97 -3.85
N GLU A 72 22.14 -12.56 -4.05
CA GLU A 72 22.49 -13.16 -5.33
C GLU A 72 21.53 -14.33 -5.59
N CYS A 73 20.60 -14.14 -6.52
CA CYS A 73 19.71 -15.18 -7.00
C CYS A 73 19.82 -15.29 -8.52
N SER A 74 19.46 -16.46 -9.04
CA SER A 74 19.50 -16.68 -10.49
C SER A 74 18.40 -15.88 -11.19
N GLU A 75 18.67 -15.46 -12.43
CA GLU A 75 17.72 -14.71 -13.26
C GLU A 75 16.27 -15.29 -13.30
N PRO A 76 16.04 -16.61 -13.42
CA PRO A 76 14.68 -17.15 -13.38
C PRO A 76 13.98 -16.97 -12.02
N ILE A 77 14.72 -16.94 -10.91
CA ILE A 77 14.16 -16.69 -9.57
C ILE A 77 13.80 -15.22 -9.44
N GLU A 78 14.68 -14.32 -9.88
CA GLU A 78 14.42 -12.87 -9.84
C GLU A 78 13.18 -12.50 -10.65
N ARG A 79 13.08 -12.99 -11.88
CA ARG A 79 11.92 -12.76 -12.75
C ARG A 79 10.63 -13.31 -12.15
N ALA A 80 10.70 -14.46 -11.50
CA ALA A 80 9.55 -15.04 -10.80
C ALA A 80 9.17 -14.21 -9.56
N ALA A 81 10.16 -13.76 -8.78
CA ALA A 81 9.94 -12.94 -7.59
C ALA A 81 9.23 -11.63 -7.96
N GLN A 82 9.72 -10.93 -8.99
CA GLN A 82 9.13 -9.69 -9.48
C GLN A 82 7.68 -9.89 -9.95
N ARG A 83 7.44 -10.92 -10.77
CA ARG A 83 6.09 -11.26 -11.24
C ARG A 83 5.12 -11.55 -10.08
N TYR A 84 5.56 -12.28 -9.06
CA TYR A 84 4.70 -12.59 -7.91
C TYR A 84 4.52 -11.37 -6.99
N HIS A 85 5.54 -10.52 -6.87
CA HIS A 85 5.43 -9.24 -6.18
C HIS A 85 4.36 -8.36 -6.82
N GLU A 86 4.39 -8.17 -8.14
CA GLU A 86 3.36 -7.43 -8.88
C GLU A 86 1.96 -7.98 -8.63
N GLN A 87 1.78 -9.31 -8.74
CA GLN A 87 0.48 -9.94 -8.46
C GLN A 87 0.00 -9.75 -7.03
N LEU A 88 0.92 -9.65 -6.06
CA LEU A 88 0.59 -9.38 -4.67
C LEU A 88 0.19 -7.92 -4.46
N VAL A 89 0.86 -6.98 -5.14
CA VAL A 89 0.50 -5.55 -5.10
C VAL A 89 -0.86 -5.31 -5.78
N THR A 90 -1.12 -5.92 -6.94
CA THR A 90 -2.42 -5.80 -7.64
C THR A 90 -3.58 -6.47 -6.88
N ARG A 91 -3.30 -7.51 -6.09
CA ARG A 91 -4.32 -8.28 -5.33
C ARG A 91 -4.45 -7.88 -3.88
N ALA A 92 -3.50 -7.11 -3.34
CA ALA A 92 -3.75 -6.42 -2.09
C ALA A 92 -5.09 -5.70 -2.28
N PRO A 93 -6.07 -5.86 -1.37
CA PRO A 93 -7.33 -5.17 -1.50
C PRO A 93 -7.00 -3.69 -1.54
N THR A 94 -7.00 -3.13 -2.76
CA THR A 94 -7.21 -1.73 -2.97
C THR A 94 -8.58 -1.49 -2.36
N ILE A 95 -8.59 -0.94 -1.16
CA ILE A 95 -9.75 -0.24 -0.63
C ILE A 95 -10.09 0.92 -1.61
N ASP A 96 -9.18 1.26 -2.55
CA ASP A 96 -9.30 2.37 -3.50
C ASP A 96 -9.36 1.95 -4.99
N SER A 97 -10.20 1.00 -5.38
CA SER A 97 -10.45 0.72 -6.82
C SER A 97 -11.92 0.52 -7.14
N GLU A 98 -12.74 1.50 -6.78
CA GLU A 98 -14.08 1.72 -7.38
C GLU A 98 -14.28 3.19 -7.82
N ILE A 99 -13.21 3.91 -8.17
CA ILE A 99 -13.31 5.21 -8.85
C ILE A 99 -12.49 5.17 -10.15
N SER A 100 -12.94 4.34 -11.08
CA SER A 100 -12.72 4.58 -12.50
C SER A 100 -14.06 4.48 -13.19
N GLY A 101 -14.89 5.50 -12.93
CA GLY A 101 -15.97 5.85 -13.84
C GLY A 101 -15.38 6.27 -15.19
N PRO A 102 -16.14 6.16 -16.29
CA PRO A 102 -15.64 6.51 -17.61
C PRO A 102 -15.23 7.98 -17.61
N VAL A 103 -14.06 8.26 -18.18
CA VAL A 103 -13.54 9.61 -18.42
C VAL A 103 -14.55 10.34 -19.30
N GLY A 104 -15.42 11.13 -18.67
CA GLY A 104 -16.24 12.11 -19.37
C GLY A 104 -15.35 13.27 -19.77
N ASP A 105 -15.41 13.63 -21.05
CA ASP A 105 -14.85 14.86 -21.61
C ASP A 105 -15.24 16.05 -20.73
N VAL A 106 -14.29 16.54 -19.93
CA VAL A 106 -14.40 17.84 -19.27
C VAL A 106 -13.69 18.83 -20.18
N ALA A 107 -14.49 19.61 -20.90
CA ALA A 107 -14.04 20.72 -21.72
C ALA A 107 -13.18 21.67 -20.89
N GLU A 108 -11.95 21.93 -21.36
CA GLU A 108 -11.05 22.90 -20.76
C GLU A 108 -11.64 24.32 -20.83
N PRO A 109 -11.50 25.14 -19.78
CA PRO A 109 -11.76 26.57 -19.90
C PRO A 109 -10.64 27.19 -20.75
N ALA A 110 -11.05 27.81 -21.85
CA ALA A 110 -10.18 28.52 -22.75
C ALA A 110 -9.52 29.73 -22.06
N GLY A 111 -8.19 29.82 -22.18
CA GLY A 111 -7.49 31.10 -22.16
C GLY A 111 -6.45 31.28 -21.05
N GLU A 112 -5.34 30.55 -21.09
CA GLU A 112 -4.07 31.04 -20.58
C GLU A 112 -2.91 30.36 -21.31
N THR A 113 -2.09 31.16 -22.00
CA THR A 113 -0.92 30.68 -22.75
C THR A 113 0.12 30.18 -21.76
N ARG A 114 0.04 28.88 -21.44
CA ARG A 114 1.04 28.19 -20.62
C ARG A 114 2.41 28.31 -21.34
N PRO A 115 3.49 28.67 -20.63
CA PRO A 115 4.82 28.66 -21.22
C PRO A 115 5.13 27.26 -21.79
N PRO A 116 5.98 27.15 -22.82
CA PRO A 116 6.33 25.86 -23.40
C PRO A 116 6.84 24.95 -22.28
N ALA A 117 6.14 23.86 -22.04
CA ALA A 117 6.50 22.90 -21.01
C ALA A 117 7.82 22.23 -21.40
N ASP A 118 8.80 22.29 -20.49
CA ASP A 118 10.07 21.58 -20.61
C ASP A 118 9.85 20.12 -20.22
N PHE A 119 9.79 19.25 -21.20
CA PHE A 119 9.60 17.81 -21.00
C PHE A 119 10.96 17.11 -21.07
N GLN A 120 11.26 16.31 -20.05
CA GLN A 120 12.42 15.45 -20.01
C GLN A 120 11.96 14.00 -20.01
N GLU A 121 12.62 13.17 -20.81
CA GLU A 121 12.40 11.73 -20.81
C GLU A 121 13.05 11.12 -19.57
N VAL A 122 12.25 10.45 -18.75
CA VAL A 122 12.70 9.77 -17.53
C VAL A 122 12.33 8.30 -17.65
N ASP A 123 13.29 7.44 -17.32
CA ASP A 123 13.04 6.00 -17.21
C ASP A 123 12.19 5.71 -15.97
N VAL A 124 10.92 5.37 -16.21
CA VAL A 124 9.93 5.12 -15.15
C VAL A 124 10.33 3.90 -14.31
N ASP A 125 11.02 2.93 -14.89
CA ASP A 125 11.47 1.71 -14.19
C ASP A 125 12.63 1.99 -13.20
N SER A 126 13.28 3.14 -13.34
CA SER A 126 14.34 3.60 -12.42
C SER A 126 13.82 4.36 -11.20
N LEU A 127 12.55 4.78 -11.20
CA LEU A 127 11.99 5.63 -10.16
C LEU A 127 11.76 4.85 -8.85
N GLN A 128 12.42 5.28 -7.78
CA GLN A 128 12.23 4.74 -6.44
C GLN A 128 11.38 5.69 -5.60
N MET A 129 10.19 5.26 -5.21
CA MET A 129 9.31 6.01 -4.31
C MET A 129 9.70 5.73 -2.86
N THR A 130 10.32 6.71 -2.21
CA THR A 130 10.68 6.61 -0.79
C THR A 130 9.55 7.20 0.05
N GLN A 131 8.82 6.34 0.78
CA GLN A 131 7.65 6.71 1.61
C GLN A 131 6.50 7.39 0.82
N PRO A 132 5.89 6.69 -0.16
CA PRO A 132 4.70 7.21 -0.82
C PRO A 132 3.56 7.37 0.18
N ARG A 133 2.95 8.57 0.21
CA ARG A 133 1.77 8.87 1.05
C ARG A 133 0.55 9.18 0.19
N SER A 134 -0.63 8.78 0.65
CA SER A 134 -1.90 9.09 0.01
C SER A 134 -2.28 10.54 0.23
N LEU A 135 -2.77 11.17 -0.82
CA LEU A 135 -3.26 12.55 -0.81
C LEU A 135 -4.62 12.55 -1.51
N GLY A 136 -5.71 12.48 -0.73
CA GLY A 136 -7.08 12.43 -1.26
C GLY A 136 -8.09 12.87 -0.22
N VAL A 137 -8.57 11.94 0.59
CA VAL A 137 -9.53 12.23 1.68
C VAL A 137 -8.95 13.22 2.68
N GLU A 138 -7.62 13.24 2.84
CA GLU A 138 -6.89 14.24 3.62
C GLU A 138 -7.14 15.66 3.14
N HIS A 139 -6.99 15.88 1.83
CA HIS A 139 -7.14 17.20 1.23
C HIS A 139 -8.59 17.65 1.28
N VAL A 140 -9.52 16.76 0.88
CA VAL A 140 -10.96 17.06 0.90
C VAL A 140 -11.44 17.31 2.33
N GLY A 141 -11.02 16.49 3.28
CA GLY A 141 -11.33 16.65 4.69
C GLY A 141 -10.80 17.95 5.25
N LEU A 142 -9.52 18.26 5.02
CA LEU A 142 -8.92 19.50 5.49
C LEU A 142 -9.62 20.72 4.89
N HIS A 143 -9.88 20.73 3.58
CA HIS A 143 -10.63 21.78 2.91
C HIS A 143 -12.03 21.96 3.52
N ALA A 144 -12.77 20.87 3.74
CA ALA A 144 -14.10 20.93 4.36
C ALA A 144 -14.06 21.50 5.79
N LEU A 145 -13.05 21.14 6.59
CA LEU A 145 -12.88 21.68 7.94
C LEU A 145 -12.53 23.18 7.93
N THR A 146 -11.76 23.65 6.94
CA THR A 146 -11.47 25.07 6.72
C THR A 146 -12.74 25.83 6.33
N GLU A 147 -13.52 25.32 5.37
CA GLU A 147 -14.78 25.94 4.95
C GLU A 147 -15.81 26.02 6.10
N LEU A 148 -15.79 25.04 7.01
CA LEU A 148 -16.62 25.04 8.21
C LEU A 148 -16.11 25.98 9.32
N GLY A 149 -14.96 26.63 9.13
CA GLY A 149 -14.35 27.51 10.13
C GLY A 149 -13.84 26.79 11.38
N LEU A 150 -13.63 25.47 11.31
CA LEU A 150 -13.27 24.68 12.49
C LEU A 150 -11.86 25.02 12.97
N LEU A 151 -10.93 25.25 12.06
CA LEU A 151 -9.55 25.58 12.40
C LEU A 151 -9.47 26.91 13.16
N GLU A 152 -10.21 27.90 12.69
CA GLU A 152 -10.35 29.23 13.29
C GLU A 152 -10.99 29.13 14.67
N THR A 153 -12.10 28.38 14.78
CA THR A 153 -12.79 28.16 16.07
C THR A 153 -11.86 27.52 17.10
N LEU A 154 -11.09 26.49 16.71
CA LEU A 154 -10.14 25.84 17.61
C LEU A 154 -9.01 26.80 18.04
N ASN A 155 -8.54 27.66 17.13
CA ASN A 155 -7.54 28.68 17.44
C ASN A 155 -8.08 29.75 18.40
N GLU A 156 -9.30 30.23 18.18
CA GLU A 156 -9.96 31.21 19.05
C GLU A 156 -10.19 30.68 20.47
N LEU A 157 -10.46 29.38 20.60
CA LEU A 157 -10.55 28.69 21.88
C LEU A 157 -9.18 28.48 22.56
N GLY A 158 -8.07 28.87 21.93
CA GLY A 158 -6.72 28.74 22.46
C GLY A 158 -6.20 27.29 22.46
N VAL A 159 -6.73 26.43 21.58
CA VAL A 159 -6.29 25.04 21.49
C VAL A 159 -4.86 24.98 20.95
N ASN A 160 -3.98 24.26 21.66
CA ASN A 160 -2.60 24.06 21.23
C ASN A 160 -2.56 23.31 19.87
N GLY A 161 -1.65 23.72 18.97
CA GLY A 161 -1.45 23.09 17.67
C GLY A 161 -1.29 21.56 17.69
N VAL A 162 -0.69 20.97 18.73
CA VAL A 162 -0.60 19.50 18.86
C VAL A 162 -1.97 18.86 19.09
N VAL A 163 -2.80 19.48 19.94
CA VAL A 163 -4.16 19.02 20.23
C VAL A 163 -5.07 19.29 19.03
N GLN A 164 -4.93 20.44 18.39
CA GLN A 164 -5.65 20.79 17.17
C GLN A 164 -5.34 19.78 16.05
N ALA A 165 -4.07 19.45 15.83
CA ALA A 165 -3.67 18.41 14.88
C ALA A 165 -4.33 17.07 15.24
N SER A 166 -4.32 16.67 16.52
CA SER A 166 -4.95 15.42 16.98
C SER A 166 -6.46 15.38 16.72
N ILE A 167 -7.17 16.51 16.89
CA ILE A 167 -8.59 16.64 16.58
C ILE A 167 -8.82 16.49 15.07
N ILE A 168 -8.09 17.26 14.25
CA ILE A 168 -8.19 17.24 12.79
C ILE A 168 -7.88 15.84 12.25
N GLY A 169 -6.79 15.23 12.71
CA GLY A 169 -6.38 13.89 12.33
C GLY A 169 -7.39 12.82 12.72
N ASN A 170 -8.06 12.95 13.86
CA ASN A 170 -9.16 12.06 14.22
C ASN A 170 -10.37 12.22 13.30
N VAL A 171 -10.80 13.45 13.04
CA VAL A 171 -11.96 13.70 12.18
C VAL A 171 -11.71 13.18 10.76
N ILE A 172 -10.58 13.55 10.16
CA ILE A 172 -10.20 13.12 8.81
C ILE A 172 -9.93 11.61 8.77
N GLY A 173 -9.30 11.06 9.81
CA GLY A 173 -9.09 9.62 9.93
C GLY A 173 -10.39 8.83 9.94
N ARG A 174 -11.47 9.36 10.53
CA ARG A 174 -12.81 8.74 10.46
C ARG A 174 -13.43 8.83 9.07
N MET A 175 -13.07 9.83 8.28
CA MET A 175 -13.53 9.98 6.90
C MET A 175 -12.80 9.01 5.95
N GLY A 176 -11.48 8.86 6.11
CA GLY A 176 -10.65 8.04 5.21
C GLY A 176 -10.53 6.58 5.61
N GLN A 177 -10.29 6.31 6.90
CA GLN A 177 -10.09 4.95 7.41
C GLN A 177 -10.80 4.77 8.78
N PRO A 178 -12.13 4.59 8.78
CA PRO A 178 -12.88 4.44 10.03
C PRO A 178 -12.41 3.21 10.82
N GLY A 179 -11.91 3.43 12.04
CA GLY A 179 -11.32 2.38 12.87
C GLY A 179 -11.21 2.76 14.34
N PHE A 180 -10.48 1.99 15.14
CA PHE A 180 -10.14 2.38 16.50
C PHE A 180 -9.04 3.48 16.50
N GLU A 181 -8.85 4.21 17.59
CA GLU A 181 -7.89 5.34 17.65
C GLU A 181 -6.47 4.95 17.23
N LEU A 182 -6.01 3.77 17.66
CA LEU A 182 -4.70 3.24 17.26
C LEU A 182 -4.63 2.94 15.75
N ALA A 183 -5.73 2.56 15.09
CA ALA A 183 -5.75 2.36 13.64
C ALA A 183 -5.65 3.69 12.90
N THR A 184 -6.38 4.71 13.37
CA THR A 184 -6.29 6.07 12.85
C THR A 184 -4.88 6.63 13.03
N TRP A 185 -4.26 6.39 14.18
CA TRP A 185 -2.88 6.81 14.42
C TRP A 185 -1.89 6.11 13.46
N ASN A 186 -1.98 4.79 13.29
CA ASN A 186 -1.13 4.07 12.33
C ASN A 186 -1.31 4.59 10.90
N TRP A 187 -2.55 4.83 10.48
CA TRP A 187 -2.87 5.37 9.16
C TRP A 187 -2.24 6.76 8.95
N LEU A 188 -2.38 7.66 9.93
CA LEU A 188 -1.79 9.00 9.88
C LEU A 188 -0.26 8.99 9.78
N GLN A 189 0.40 7.98 10.36
CA GLN A 189 1.86 7.87 10.35
C GLN A 189 2.41 7.23 9.07
N GLU A 190 1.77 6.16 8.59
CA GLU A 190 2.34 5.29 7.55
C GLU A 190 1.76 5.52 6.15
N HIS A 191 0.54 6.02 6.05
CA HIS A 191 -0.19 6.08 4.77
C HIS A 191 -0.61 7.49 4.41
N SER A 192 -1.03 8.30 5.38
CA SER A 192 -1.63 9.61 5.12
C SER A 192 -0.61 10.73 4.91
N ALA A 193 -0.82 11.55 3.89
CA ALA A 193 -0.08 12.80 3.66
C ALA A 193 -0.65 14.00 4.45
N LEU A 194 -1.60 13.79 5.37
CA LEU A 194 -2.24 14.87 6.12
C LEU A 194 -1.22 15.74 6.87
N GLY A 195 -0.16 15.13 7.40
CA GLY A 195 0.92 15.85 8.08
C GLY A 195 1.79 16.71 7.16
N GLU A 196 1.76 16.49 5.85
CA GLU A 196 2.45 17.33 4.85
C GLU A 196 1.56 18.49 4.40
N LEU A 197 0.24 18.30 4.45
CA LEU A 197 -0.76 19.34 4.17
C LEU A 197 -0.92 20.34 5.34
N SER A 198 -0.80 19.87 6.58
CA SER A 198 -0.81 20.74 7.75
C SER A 198 0.61 21.24 8.04
N THR A 199 0.80 22.56 8.15
CA THR A 199 2.10 23.16 8.53
C THR A 199 2.61 22.70 9.90
N SER A 200 1.72 22.15 10.74
CA SER A 200 2.02 21.50 12.01
C SER A 200 2.45 20.05 11.80
N THR A 201 3.71 19.74 12.12
CA THR A 201 4.18 18.35 12.19
C THR A 201 3.40 17.60 13.26
N PHE A 202 2.67 16.54 12.90
CA PHE A 202 2.11 15.62 13.88
C PHE A 202 3.27 15.00 14.67
N CYS A 203 3.44 15.41 15.92
CA CYS A 203 4.54 14.92 16.74
C CYS A 203 4.44 13.39 16.85
N ARG A 204 5.55 12.70 16.58
CA ARG A 204 5.79 11.36 17.14
C ARG A 204 5.74 11.50 18.65
N CYS A 205 4.57 11.29 19.25
CA CYS A 205 4.46 11.08 20.68
C CYS A 205 5.12 9.73 20.96
N HIS A 206 6.42 9.75 21.27
CA HIS A 206 7.07 8.63 21.93
C HIS A 206 6.26 8.34 23.19
N THR A 207 5.62 7.18 23.22
CA THR A 207 5.16 6.57 24.48
C THR A 207 6.37 6.00 25.20
#